data_AF-A0A2N3KZQ1-F1
#
_entry.id   AF-A0A2N3KZQ1-F1
#
_cell.length_a   1.000
_cell.length_b   1.000
_cell.length_c   1.000
_cell.angle_alpha   90.00
_cell.angle_beta   90.00
_cell.angle_gamma   90.00
#
_symmetry.space_group_name_H-M   'P 1'
#
loop_
_entity.id
_entity.type
_entity.pdbx_description
1 polymer ?
#
loop_
_entity_poly.entity_id
_entity_poly.type
_entity_poly.pdbx_seq_one_letter_code
_entity_poly.pdbx_strand_id
1 'polypeptide(L)'
;MIPAILAQIGLPLLIKAVGAGLDALDNPVAKTAAKGLRDMENLVGQGAVDATALAEANRHAEALMRAELKHDSAVIRAVNKTIRAEISSGDAYVRRWRPSFGYAVALTWIMMMGAIAAAIVLTPAEAPAIIAALVNTSPIWGGALAVLGISVVKRSSDKRFEG
;
A
#
# COMPACT_ATOMS: atom_id res chain seq x y z
N MET A 1 -3.98 35.90 -10.82
CA MET A 1 -5.20 36.35 -10.09
C MET A 1 -6.05 35.19 -9.58
N ILE A 2 -6.22 34.11 -10.35
CA ILE A 2 -6.93 32.87 -9.90
C ILE A 2 -6.31 32.21 -8.64
N PRO A 3 -4.97 32.15 -8.45
CA PRO A 3 -4.38 31.53 -7.24
C PRO A 3 -4.66 32.31 -5.96
N ALA A 4 -4.72 33.65 -6.03
CA ALA A 4 -5.00 34.51 -4.87
C ALA A 4 -6.47 34.42 -4.44
N ILE A 5 -7.39 34.28 -5.40
CA ILE A 5 -8.82 34.07 -5.14
C ILE A 5 -9.07 32.66 -4.60
N LEU A 6 -8.41 31.64 -5.12
CA LEU A 6 -8.44 30.28 -4.56
C LEU A 6 -7.78 30.19 -3.18
N ALA A 7 -6.76 30.99 -2.89
CA ALA A 7 -6.15 31.10 -1.57
C ALA A 7 -7.08 31.82 -0.56
N GLN A 8 -7.79 32.87 -0.98
CA GLN A 8 -8.77 33.58 -0.15
C GLN A 8 -10.06 32.79 0.07
N ILE A 9 -10.49 31.96 -0.90
CA ILE A 9 -11.73 31.18 -0.80
C ILE A 9 -11.47 29.76 -0.27
N GLY A 10 -10.32 29.18 -0.58
CA GLY A 10 -9.99 27.78 -0.28
C GLY A 10 -9.65 27.52 1.19
N LEU A 11 -8.96 28.46 1.85
CA LEU A 11 -8.63 28.30 3.27
C LEU A 11 -9.89 28.34 4.16
N PRO A 12 -10.83 29.29 4.00
CA PRO A 12 -12.12 29.23 4.71
C PRO A 12 -12.91 27.96 4.43
N LEU A 13 -12.92 27.49 3.17
CA LEU A 13 -13.63 26.26 2.80
C LEU A 13 -13.02 25.01 3.47
N LEU A 14 -11.69 24.93 3.53
CA LEU A 14 -10.96 23.85 4.21
C LEU A 14 -11.13 23.90 5.73
N ILE A 15 -11.05 25.09 6.34
CA ILE A 15 -11.31 25.28 7.78
C ILE A 15 -12.72 24.79 8.13
N LYS A 16 -13.71 25.13 7.30
CA LYS A 16 -15.10 24.67 7.48
C LYS A 16 -15.26 23.16 7.31
N ALA A 17 -14.62 22.57 6.30
CA ALA A 17 -14.68 21.12 6.06
C ALA A 17 -14.00 20.31 7.17
N VAL A 18 -12.81 20.72 7.60
CA VAL A 18 -12.07 20.10 8.70
C VAL A 18 -12.78 20.33 10.03
N GLY A 19 -13.29 21.55 10.26
CA GLY A 19 -14.07 21.89 11.45
C GLY A 19 -15.34 21.05 11.58
N ALA A 20 -16.09 20.85 10.50
CA ALA A 20 -17.26 19.98 10.47
C ALA A 20 -16.91 18.50 10.71
N GLY A 21 -15.81 18.02 10.13
CA GLY A 21 -15.32 16.67 10.36
C GLY A 21 -14.90 16.42 11.82
N LEU A 22 -14.28 17.41 12.46
CA LEU A 22 -13.89 17.34 13.87
C LEU A 22 -15.08 17.50 14.83
N ASP A 23 -16.10 18.30 14.48
CA ASP A 23 -17.32 18.49 15.29
C ASP A 23 -18.18 17.21 15.34
N ALA A 24 -18.11 16.38 14.30
CA ALA A 24 -18.79 15.08 14.22
C ALA A 24 -18.17 13.98 15.11
N LEU A 25 -16.98 14.22 15.69
CA LEU A 25 -16.34 13.27 16.59
C LEU A 25 -16.75 13.53 18.04
N ASP A 26 -17.25 12.50 18.73
CA ASP A 26 -17.56 12.56 20.17
C ASP A 26 -16.29 12.45 21.04
N ASN A 27 -15.42 13.45 20.91
CA ASN A 27 -14.21 13.60 21.71
C ASN A 27 -14.06 15.06 22.16
N PRO A 28 -13.81 15.35 23.44
CA PRO A 28 -13.66 16.73 23.94
C PRO A 28 -12.55 17.52 23.23
N VAL A 29 -11.43 16.87 22.87
CA VAL A 29 -10.32 17.49 22.14
C VAL A 29 -10.74 17.88 20.72
N ALA A 30 -11.50 17.02 20.04
CA ALA A 30 -12.00 17.28 18.70
C ALA A 30 -13.00 18.45 18.69
N LYS A 31 -13.90 18.52 19.69
CA LYS A 31 -14.85 19.63 19.86
C LYS A 31 -14.15 20.96 20.16
N THR A 32 -13.09 20.96 20.97
CA THR A 32 -12.26 22.15 21.21
C THR A 32 -11.54 22.62 19.94
N ALA A 33 -10.96 21.69 19.17
CA ALA A 33 -10.32 22.02 17.90
C ALA A 33 -11.33 22.56 16.86
N ALA A 34 -12.52 21.97 16.76
CA ALA A 34 -13.59 22.43 15.88
C ALA A 34 -14.10 23.84 16.26
N LYS A 35 -14.12 24.18 17.55
CA LYS A 35 -14.45 25.54 18.00
C LYS A 35 -13.36 26.54 17.61
N GLY A 36 -12.09 26.23 17.86
CA GLY A 36 -10.97 27.09 17.47
C GLY A 36 -10.91 27.35 15.97
N LEU A 37 -11.22 26.35 15.13
CA LEU A 37 -11.31 26.50 13.68
C LEU A 37 -12.46 27.43 13.26
N ARG A 38 -13.63 27.36 13.89
CA ARG A 38 -14.76 28.28 13.65
C ARG A 38 -14.43 29.72 14.05
N ASP A 39 -13.76 29.90 15.18
CA ASP A 39 -13.32 31.23 15.63
C ASP A 39 -12.30 31.83 14.64
N MET A 40 -11.41 31.00 14.11
CA MET A 40 -10.46 31.41 13.06
C MET A 40 -11.15 31.74 11.73
N GLU A 41 -12.16 30.97 11.31
CA GLU A 41 -12.98 31.27 10.12
C GLU A 41 -13.62 32.66 10.22
N ASN A 42 -14.20 32.98 11.38
CA ASN A 42 -14.83 34.27 11.64
C ASN A 42 -13.81 35.43 11.57
N LEU A 43 -12.62 35.26 12.16
CA LEU A 43 -11.56 36.27 12.13
C LEU A 43 -11.02 36.50 10.70
N VAL A 44 -10.88 35.43 9.92
CA VAL A 44 -10.48 35.53 8.49
C VAL A 44 -11.58 36.23 7.68
N GLY A 45 -12.86 35.89 7.88
CA GLY A 45 -14.00 36.50 7.19
C GLY A 45 -14.18 37.99 7.52
N GLN A 46 -13.78 38.42 8.72
CA GLN A 46 -13.78 39.82 9.15
C GLN A 46 -12.56 40.62 8.67
N GLY A 47 -11.60 39.98 7.98
CA GLY A 47 -10.36 40.62 7.53
C GLY A 47 -9.40 40.97 8.68
N ALA A 48 -9.61 40.42 9.87
CA ALA A 48 -8.75 40.64 11.04
C ALA A 48 -7.42 39.85 10.97
N VAL A 49 -7.30 38.94 10.00
CA VAL A 49 -6.08 38.19 9.71
C VAL A 49 -5.34 38.87 8.56
N ASP A 50 -4.08 39.24 8.81
CA ASP A 50 -3.23 39.91 7.83
C ASP A 50 -3.09 39.06 6.55
N ALA A 51 -3.60 39.61 5.45
CA ALA A 51 -3.58 38.97 4.14
C ALA A 51 -2.15 38.67 3.65
N THR A 52 -1.15 39.43 4.11
CA THR A 52 0.25 39.22 3.72
C THR A 52 0.85 37.99 4.41
N ALA A 53 0.57 37.79 5.70
CA ALA A 53 0.96 36.61 6.46
C ALA A 53 0.30 35.32 5.92
N LEU A 54 -0.98 35.39 5.54
CA LEU A 54 -1.69 34.30 4.87
C LEU A 54 -1.07 33.95 3.51
N ALA A 55 -0.74 34.96 2.71
CA ALA A 55 -0.09 34.76 1.42
C ALA A 55 1.31 34.14 1.56
N GLU A 56 2.05 34.50 2.61
CA GLU A 56 3.36 33.93 2.93
C GLU A 56 3.27 32.47 3.39
N ALA A 57 2.33 32.16 4.29
CA ALA A 57 2.05 30.79 4.72
C ALA A 57 1.69 29.88 3.52
N ASN A 58 0.87 30.38 2.59
CA ASN A 58 0.54 29.65 1.36
C ASN A 58 1.77 29.42 0.47
N ARG A 59 2.67 30.40 0.33
CA ARG A 59 3.93 30.23 -0.42
C ARG A 59 4.80 29.13 0.20
N HIS A 60 4.91 29.08 1.52
CA HIS A 60 5.66 28.02 2.22
C HIS A 60 5.00 26.65 2.05
N ALA A 61 3.68 26.56 2.16
CA ALA A 61 2.94 25.32 1.93
C ALA A 61 3.12 24.81 0.49
N GLU A 62 3.05 25.70 -0.51
CA GLU A 62 3.34 25.34 -1.91
C GLU A 62 4.78 24.88 -2.10
N ALA A 63 5.76 25.53 -1.46
CA ALA A 63 7.16 25.15 -1.55
C ALA A 63 7.43 23.76 -0.95
N LEU A 64 6.84 23.46 0.21
CA LEU A 64 6.91 22.14 0.85
C LEU A 64 6.26 21.07 -0.02
N MET A 65 5.03 21.32 -0.50
CA MET A 65 4.33 20.38 -1.38
C MET A 65 5.13 20.09 -2.65
N ARG A 66 5.76 21.11 -3.26
CA ARG A 66 6.64 20.91 -4.43
C ARG A 66 7.89 20.12 -4.08
N ALA A 67 8.47 20.31 -2.90
CA ALA A 67 9.63 19.55 -2.45
C ALA A 67 9.27 18.07 -2.22
N GLU A 68 8.12 17.80 -1.63
CA GLU A 68 7.60 16.46 -1.39
C GLU A 68 7.28 15.73 -2.70
N LEU A 69 6.55 16.38 -3.61
CA LEU A 69 6.29 15.81 -4.95
C LEU A 69 7.58 15.51 -5.72
N LYS A 70 8.61 16.37 -5.59
CA LYS A 70 9.93 16.10 -6.19
C LYS A 70 10.60 14.89 -5.54
N HIS A 71 10.52 14.76 -4.22
CA HIS A 71 11.05 13.62 -3.48
C HIS A 71 10.37 12.33 -3.91
N ASP A 72 9.04 12.27 -3.88
CA ASP A 72 8.25 11.10 -4.29
C ASP A 72 8.56 10.69 -5.72
N SER A 73 8.60 11.67 -6.62
CA SER A 73 8.95 11.44 -8.02
C SER A 73 10.38 10.90 -8.18
N ALA A 74 11.33 11.34 -7.34
CA ALA A 74 12.70 10.82 -7.33
C ALA A 74 12.77 9.37 -6.81
N VAL A 75 12.03 9.05 -5.74
CA VAL A 75 11.92 7.68 -5.21
C VAL A 75 11.34 6.75 -6.26
N ILE A 76 10.22 7.12 -6.88
CA ILE A 76 9.57 6.33 -7.94
C ILE A 76 10.53 6.13 -9.12
N ARG A 77 11.27 7.17 -9.54
CA ARG A 77 12.28 7.05 -10.60
C ARG A 77 13.41 6.10 -10.22
N ALA A 78 13.90 6.17 -8.99
CA ALA A 78 14.97 5.30 -8.50
C ALA A 78 14.52 3.83 -8.50
N VAL A 79 13.32 3.54 -7.96
CA VAL A 79 12.73 2.19 -7.96
C VAL A 79 12.50 1.68 -9.39
N ASN A 80 11.96 2.50 -10.29
CA ASN A 80 11.78 2.09 -11.68
C ASN A 80 13.10 1.84 -12.40
N LYS A 81 14.15 2.61 -12.08
CA LYS A 81 15.50 2.38 -12.63
C LYS A 81 16.06 1.04 -12.17
N THR A 82 15.91 0.66 -10.90
CA THR A 82 16.39 -0.64 -10.39
C THR A 82 15.59 -1.78 -11.00
N ILE A 83 14.26 -1.69 -11.09
CA ILE A 83 13.41 -2.71 -11.73
C ILE A 83 13.80 -2.91 -13.20
N ARG A 84 14.00 -1.81 -13.94
CA ARG A 84 14.44 -1.90 -15.34
C ARG A 84 15.82 -2.54 -15.46
N ALA A 85 16.74 -2.21 -14.57
CA ALA A 85 18.07 -2.83 -14.51
C ALA A 85 17.97 -4.35 -14.24
N GLU A 86 17.10 -4.78 -13.31
CA GLU A 86 16.82 -6.19 -13.02
C GLU A 86 16.22 -6.92 -14.23
N ILE A 87 15.26 -6.30 -14.93
CA ILE A 87 14.65 -6.87 -16.14
C ILE A 87 15.68 -6.99 -17.27
N SER A 88 16.53 -5.98 -17.45
CA SER A 88 17.61 -5.99 -18.45
C SER A 88 18.80 -6.88 -18.08
N SER A 89 18.83 -7.38 -16.85
CA SER A 89 19.90 -8.28 -16.41
C SER A 89 19.88 -9.56 -17.24
N GLY A 90 21.04 -9.90 -17.81
CA GLY A 90 21.24 -11.12 -18.58
C GLY A 90 21.14 -12.40 -17.73
N ASP A 91 21.14 -12.27 -16.40
CA ASP A 91 21.06 -13.40 -15.48
C ASP A 91 19.71 -14.11 -15.58
N ALA A 92 19.74 -15.34 -16.12
CA ALA A 92 18.56 -16.18 -16.29
C ALA A 92 17.93 -16.58 -14.94
N TYR A 93 18.70 -16.63 -13.86
CA TYR A 93 18.20 -16.97 -12.52
C TYR A 93 17.34 -15.84 -11.95
N VAL A 94 17.81 -14.59 -12.02
CA VAL A 94 17.06 -13.40 -11.55
C VAL A 94 15.74 -13.23 -12.31
N ARG A 95 15.68 -13.59 -13.59
CA ARG A 95 14.46 -13.50 -14.41
C ARG A 95 13.48 -14.66 -14.21
N ARG A 96 13.97 -15.84 -13.82
CA ARG A 96 13.18 -17.09 -13.78
C ARG A 96 12.91 -17.64 -12.39
N TRP A 97 13.55 -17.12 -11.33
CA TRP A 97 13.41 -17.69 -9.98
C TRP A 97 11.95 -17.75 -9.50
N ARG A 98 11.14 -16.72 -9.79
CA ARG A 98 9.72 -16.68 -9.39
C ARG A 98 8.91 -17.81 -10.05
N PRO A 99 8.90 -17.95 -11.40
CA PRO A 99 8.33 -19.14 -12.06
C PRO A 99 8.92 -20.47 -11.59
N SER A 100 10.25 -20.56 -11.44
CA SER A 100 10.93 -21.78 -11.03
C SER A 100 10.50 -22.25 -9.65
N PHE A 101 10.31 -21.33 -8.70
CA PHE A 101 9.78 -21.64 -7.38
C PHE A 101 8.36 -22.21 -7.48
N GLY A 102 7.49 -21.59 -8.27
CA GLY A 102 6.13 -22.10 -8.50
C GLY A 102 6.10 -23.50 -9.11
N TYR A 103 6.96 -23.78 -10.11
CA TYR A 103 7.07 -25.11 -10.70
C TYR A 103 7.63 -26.14 -9.72
N ALA A 104 8.64 -25.77 -8.92
CA ALA A 104 9.20 -26.65 -7.90
C ALA A 104 8.14 -27.03 -6.85
N VAL A 105 7.35 -26.06 -6.37
CA VAL A 105 6.25 -26.28 -5.42
C VAL A 105 5.15 -27.15 -6.02
N ALA A 106 4.78 -26.92 -7.29
CA ALA A 106 3.78 -27.74 -7.96
C ALA A 106 4.25 -29.19 -8.14
N LEU A 107 5.52 -29.38 -8.53
CA LEU A 107 6.11 -30.70 -8.71
C LEU A 107 6.20 -31.46 -7.38
N THR A 108 6.66 -30.81 -6.31
CA THR A 108 6.72 -31.45 -4.99
C THR A 108 5.33 -31.80 -4.47
N TRP A 109 4.33 -30.95 -4.72
CA TRP A 109 2.94 -31.26 -4.36
C TRP A 109 2.42 -32.51 -5.09
N ILE A 110 2.63 -32.58 -6.41
CA ILE A 110 2.20 -33.74 -7.21
C ILE A 110 2.89 -35.02 -6.73
N MET A 111 4.21 -34.98 -6.51
CA MET A 111 4.95 -36.13 -6.02
C MET A 111 4.51 -36.56 -4.63
N MET A 112 4.30 -35.60 -3.72
CA MET A 112 3.86 -35.88 -2.35
C MET A 112 2.45 -36.50 -2.35
N MET A 113 1.50 -35.91 -3.06
CA MET A 113 0.13 -36.44 -3.14
C MET A 113 0.07 -37.80 -3.83
N GLY A 114 0.89 -38.00 -4.88
CA GLY A 114 1.04 -39.30 -5.54
C GLY A 114 1.60 -40.37 -4.60
N ALA A 115 2.63 -40.04 -3.82
CA ALA A 115 3.23 -40.96 -2.85
C ALA A 115 2.25 -41.31 -1.72
N ILE A 116 1.48 -40.33 -1.22
CA ILE A 116 0.45 -40.56 -0.19
C ILE A 116 -0.66 -41.45 -0.74
N ALA A 117 -1.16 -41.19 -1.95
CA ALA A 117 -2.17 -42.02 -2.59
C ALA A 117 -1.68 -43.46 -2.77
N ALA A 118 -0.45 -43.65 -3.25
CA ALA A 118 0.17 -44.96 -3.39
C ALA A 118 0.32 -45.67 -2.02
N ALA A 119 0.76 -44.96 -0.98
CA ALA A 119 0.88 -45.52 0.36
C ALA A 119 -0.47 -45.97 0.93
N ILE A 120 -1.54 -45.19 0.76
CA ILE A 120 -2.88 -45.57 1.22
C ILE A 120 -3.39 -46.81 0.50
N VAL A 121 -3.14 -46.93 -0.81
CA VAL A 121 -3.56 -48.11 -1.59
C VAL A 121 -2.76 -49.36 -1.18
N LEU A 122 -1.46 -49.23 -0.92
CA LEU A 122 -0.59 -50.34 -0.54
C LEU A 122 -0.76 -50.76 0.92
N THR A 123 -1.05 -49.82 1.82
CA THR A 123 -1.24 -50.06 3.26
C THR A 123 -2.50 -49.36 3.79
N PRO A 124 -3.71 -49.86 3.48
CA PRO A 124 -4.96 -49.20 3.85
C PRO A 124 -5.18 -49.08 5.36
N ALA A 125 -4.65 -50.03 6.15
CA ALA A 125 -4.74 -50.01 7.60
C ALA A 125 -4.03 -48.79 8.23
N GLU A 126 -2.97 -48.30 7.58
CA GLU A 126 -2.18 -47.15 8.04
C GLU A 126 -2.72 -45.79 7.54
N ALA A 127 -3.78 -45.79 6.73
CA ALA A 127 -4.34 -44.57 6.15
C ALA A 127 -4.66 -43.49 7.19
N PRO A 128 -5.23 -43.80 8.38
CA PRO A 128 -5.47 -42.79 9.41
C PRO A 128 -4.18 -42.12 9.90
N ALA A 129 -3.11 -42.89 10.11
CA ALA A 129 -1.82 -42.39 10.57
C ALA A 129 -1.13 -41.54 9.50
N ILE A 130 -1.20 -41.96 8.23
CA ILE A 130 -0.67 -41.20 7.08
C ILE A 130 -1.39 -39.85 6.94
N ILE A 131 -2.73 -39.84 7.05
CA ILE A 131 -3.53 -38.60 6.98
C ILE A 131 -3.19 -37.67 8.15
N ALA A 132 -3.06 -38.20 9.37
CA ALA A 132 -2.66 -37.41 10.53
C ALA A 132 -1.27 -36.78 10.37
N ALA A 133 -0.31 -37.55 9.84
CA ALA A 133 1.02 -37.05 9.53
C ALA A 133 1.00 -35.95 8.46
N LEU A 134 0.17 -36.09 7.41
CA LEU A 134 -0.02 -35.05 6.40
C LEU A 134 -0.53 -33.75 7.02
N VAL A 135 -1.53 -33.80 7.90
CA VAL A 135 -2.06 -32.61 8.59
C VAL A 135 -0.96 -31.89 9.37
N ASN A 136 -0.05 -32.62 10.02
CA ASN A 136 1.08 -32.04 10.76
C ASN A 136 2.10 -31.30 9.86
N THR A 137 2.11 -31.54 8.55
CA THR A 137 2.97 -30.80 7.61
C THR A 137 2.40 -29.45 7.18
N SER A 138 1.14 -29.14 7.55
CA SER A 138 0.44 -27.90 7.17
C SER A 138 1.22 -26.61 7.44
N PRO A 139 1.98 -26.45 8.55
CA PRO A 139 2.74 -25.22 8.79
C PRO A 139 3.80 -24.93 7.71
N ILE A 140 4.49 -25.97 7.22
CA ILE A 140 5.51 -25.83 6.17
C ILE A 140 4.85 -25.41 4.84
N TRP A 141 3.71 -26.03 4.52
CA TRP A 141 2.93 -25.66 3.33
C TRP A 141 2.33 -24.27 3.41
N GLY A 142 1.90 -23.82 4.59
CA GLY A 142 1.44 -22.45 4.82
C GLY A 142 2.49 -21.42 4.44
N GLY A 143 3.75 -21.63 4.83
CA GLY A 143 4.87 -20.77 4.43
C GLY A 143 5.12 -20.76 2.93
N ALA A 144 5.20 -21.95 2.32
CA ALA A 144 5.46 -22.09 0.88
C ALA A 144 4.36 -21.44 0.02
N LEU A 145 3.09 -21.64 0.39
CA LEU A 145 1.94 -21.08 -0.32
C LEU A 145 1.81 -19.57 -0.10
N ALA A 146 2.20 -19.04 1.06
CA ALA A 146 2.25 -17.59 1.30
C ALA A 146 3.25 -16.90 0.35
N VAL A 147 4.46 -17.46 0.21
CA VAL A 147 5.47 -16.94 -0.73
C VAL A 147 4.97 -17.02 -2.18
N LEU A 148 4.35 -18.15 -2.56
CA LEU A 148 3.73 -18.31 -3.88
C LEU A 148 2.64 -17.24 -4.11
N GLY A 149 1.74 -17.06 -3.14
CA GLY A 149 0.66 -16.07 -3.21
C GLY A 149 1.18 -14.64 -3.40
N ILE A 150 2.16 -14.22 -2.61
CA ILE A 150 2.81 -12.91 -2.75
C ILE A 150 3.44 -12.77 -4.14
N SER A 151 4.11 -13.81 -4.63
CA SER A 151 4.77 -13.79 -5.94
C SER A 151 3.78 -13.65 -7.11
N VAL A 152 2.61 -14.27 -7.01
CA VAL A 152 1.52 -14.22 -8.00
C VAL A 152 0.85 -12.85 -7.99
N VAL A 153 0.51 -12.31 -6.81
CA VAL A 153 -0.13 -11.00 -6.66
C VAL A 153 0.76 -9.91 -7.25
N LYS A 154 2.03 -9.87 -6.87
CA LYS A 154 2.98 -8.86 -7.38
C LYS A 154 3.13 -8.94 -8.91
N ARG A 155 3.23 -10.14 -9.47
CA ARG A 155 3.29 -10.31 -10.93
C ARG A 155 1.99 -9.89 -11.64
N SER A 156 0.84 -10.08 -11.00
CA SER A 156 -0.45 -9.62 -11.54
C SER A 156 -0.51 -8.09 -11.59
N SER A 157 0.00 -7.42 -10.54
CA SER A 157 0.16 -5.96 -10.54
C SER A 157 1.13 -5.48 -11.63
N ASP A 158 2.23 -6.18 -11.85
CA ASP A 158 3.22 -5.83 -12.90
C ASP A 158 2.63 -5.95 -14.31
N LYS A 159 1.68 -6.87 -14.52
CA LYS A 159 0.98 -7.08 -15.80
C LYS A 159 -0.21 -6.14 -16.02
N ARG A 160 -0.57 -5.31 -15.03
CA ARG A 160 -1.76 -4.45 -15.09
C ARG A 160 -1.57 -3.17 -15.91
N PHE A 161 -0.49 -3.07 -16.69
CA PHE A 161 -0.27 -2.03 -17.68
C PHE A 161 -0.46 -2.59 -19.09
N GLU A 162 -1.71 -2.55 -19.56
CA GLU A 162 -2.16 -2.50 -20.95
C GLU A 162 -3.69 -2.56 -20.91
N GLY A 163 -4.32 -1.38 -21.00
CA GLY A 163 -5.77 -1.17 -20.91
C GLY A 163 -6.07 0.29 -20.66
#